data_AF-A0A536TAQ2-F1
#
_entry.id   AF-A0A536TAQ2-F1
#
_cell.length_a   1.000
_cell.length_b   1.000
_cell.length_c   1.000
_cell.angle_alpha   90.00
_cell.angle_beta   90.00
_cell.angle_gamma   90.00
#
_symmetry.space_group_name_H-M   'P 1'
#
loop_
_entity.id
_entity.type
_entity.pdbx_description
1 polymer ?
#
loop_
_entity_poly.entity_id
_entity_poly.type
_entity_poly.pdbx_seq_one_letter_code
_entity_poly.pdbx_strand_id
1 'polypeptide(L)'
;MRTLRALAATACCACSFALAAPLSNSELTEVCAQAEDSAHCGRLVEAVQLKRLPNLARREGNVLSVSLYPAGSTNFTDSDDVVNGRSYSLWDYLDGINAILLYTTAGDNTTFTLLQRATNRRIELPTEPQLAPDRQHLVTADVCETRCSNEIAVW
;
A
#
# COMPACT_ATOMS: atom_id res chain seq x y z
N MET A 1 -52.55 27.13 -23.11
CA MET A 1 -51.66 26.05 -23.59
C MET A 1 -50.26 26.63 -23.65
N ARG A 2 -49.48 26.51 -22.55
CA ARG A 2 -48.28 25.63 -22.40
C ARG A 2 -47.29 25.74 -23.56
N THR A 3 -46.13 26.34 -23.31
CA THR A 3 -44.80 25.67 -23.38
C THR A 3 -43.68 26.67 -23.05
N LEU A 4 -43.10 26.57 -21.85
CA LEU A 4 -41.74 27.03 -21.56
C LEU A 4 -40.88 25.78 -21.46
N ARG A 5 -39.93 25.62 -22.39
CA ARG A 5 -38.91 24.56 -22.36
C ARG A 5 -37.80 25.01 -21.41
N ALA A 6 -37.69 24.35 -20.25
CA ALA A 6 -36.51 24.45 -19.40
C ALA A 6 -35.44 23.47 -19.93
N LEU A 7 -34.32 24.01 -20.41
CA LEU A 7 -33.09 23.25 -20.64
C LEU A 7 -32.34 23.19 -19.31
N ALA A 8 -32.42 22.04 -18.63
CA ALA A 8 -31.55 21.75 -17.49
C ALA A 8 -30.20 21.28 -18.04
N ALA A 9 -29.17 22.10 -17.90
CA ALA A 9 -27.80 21.72 -18.17
C ALA A 9 -27.26 20.94 -16.96
N THR A 10 -27.17 19.62 -17.11
CA THR A 10 -26.54 18.75 -16.10
C THR A 10 -25.04 18.96 -16.15
N ALA A 11 -24.51 19.77 -15.22
CA ALA A 11 -23.08 19.87 -15.00
C ALA A 11 -22.59 18.57 -14.35
N CYS A 12 -22.00 17.67 -15.14
CA CYS A 12 -21.23 16.55 -14.61
C CYS A 12 -20.03 17.11 -13.84
N CYS A 13 -20.11 17.10 -12.51
CA CYS A 13 -18.93 17.18 -11.66
C CYS A 13 -18.04 15.97 -11.99
N ALA A 14 -17.02 16.19 -12.82
CA ALA A 14 -15.89 15.28 -12.91
C ALA A 14 -15.12 15.39 -11.59
N CYS A 15 -15.49 14.57 -10.61
CA CYS A 15 -14.60 14.28 -9.49
C CYS A 15 -13.40 13.55 -10.09
N SER A 16 -12.32 14.29 -10.33
CA SER A 16 -10.99 13.69 -10.48
C SER A 16 -10.66 13.03 -9.14
N PHE A 17 -11.06 11.77 -8.98
CA PHE A 17 -10.42 10.91 -8.01
C PHE A 17 -8.97 10.84 -8.46
N ALA A 18 -8.10 11.58 -7.78
CA ALA A 18 -6.67 11.31 -7.83
C ALA A 18 -6.52 9.88 -7.34
N LEU A 19 -6.52 8.92 -8.28
CA LEU A 19 -6.16 7.55 -8.02
C LEU A 19 -4.80 7.64 -7.35
N ALA A 20 -4.70 7.10 -6.15
CA ALA A 20 -3.42 6.91 -5.49
C ALA A 20 -2.64 5.90 -6.33
N ALA A 21 -1.96 6.41 -7.36
CA ALA A 21 -1.14 5.58 -8.21
C ALA A 21 0.10 5.17 -7.41
N PRO A 22 0.53 3.90 -7.48
CA PRO A 22 1.80 3.48 -6.89
C PRO A 22 2.94 4.36 -7.39
N LEU A 23 4.02 4.42 -6.61
CA LEU A 23 5.30 4.94 -7.12
C LEU A 23 5.74 4.11 -8.33
N SER A 24 6.21 4.77 -9.38
CA SER A 24 6.82 4.08 -10.51
C SER A 24 8.15 3.42 -10.11
N ASN A 25 8.59 2.42 -10.87
CA ASN A 25 9.87 1.76 -10.62
C ASN A 25 11.06 2.74 -10.65
N SER A 26 11.01 3.77 -11.49
CA SER A 26 12.04 4.82 -11.52
C SER A 26 12.04 5.67 -10.25
N GLU A 27 10.86 6.06 -9.75
CA GLU A 27 10.74 6.81 -8.49
C GLU A 27 11.18 5.96 -7.30
N LEU A 28 10.78 4.69 -7.24
CA LEU A 28 11.23 3.75 -6.21
C LEU A 28 12.77 3.62 -6.22
N THR A 29 13.36 3.49 -7.41
CA THR A 29 14.82 3.40 -7.57
C THR A 29 15.50 4.68 -7.05
N GLU A 30 14.99 5.85 -7.41
CA GLU A 30 15.55 7.13 -6.99
C GLU A 30 15.44 7.34 -5.47
N VAL A 31 14.28 7.01 -4.89
CA VAL A 31 14.02 7.12 -3.45
C VAL A 31 14.93 6.17 -2.69
N CYS A 32 15.03 4.90 -3.10
CA CYS A 32 15.82 3.90 -2.39
C CYS A 32 17.31 3.94 -2.69
N ALA A 33 17.78 4.72 -3.67
CA ALA A 33 19.21 4.95 -3.89
C ALA A 33 19.91 5.63 -2.69
N GLN A 34 19.15 6.29 -1.81
CA GLN A 34 19.64 6.93 -0.59
C GLN A 34 19.57 6.02 0.64
N ALA A 35 19.06 4.80 0.49
CA ALA A 35 18.84 3.89 1.60
C ALA A 35 20.14 3.19 2.02
N GLU A 36 20.30 3.01 3.32
CA GLU A 36 21.42 2.26 3.91
C GLU A 36 21.15 0.76 3.89
N ASP A 37 19.88 0.38 4.03
CA ASP A 37 19.39 -1.00 4.01
C ASP A 37 17.94 -1.08 3.50
N SER A 38 17.38 -2.29 3.49
CA SER A 38 16.02 -2.55 3.03
C SER A 38 14.96 -1.86 3.90
N ALA A 39 15.15 -1.79 5.21
CA ALA A 39 14.22 -1.13 6.13
C ALA A 39 14.22 0.39 5.92
N HIS A 40 15.40 0.98 5.72
CA HIS A 40 15.56 2.40 5.40
C HIS A 40 14.90 2.74 4.06
N CYS A 41 15.04 1.91 3.02
CA CYS A 41 14.31 2.08 1.76
C CYS A 41 12.78 2.14 1.99
N GLY A 42 12.24 1.20 2.78
CA GLY A 42 10.83 1.20 3.16
C GLY A 42 10.39 2.50 3.84
N ARG A 43 11.21 3.03 4.76
CA ARG A 43 10.95 4.30 5.46
C ARG A 43 10.95 5.51 4.53
N LEU A 44 11.86 5.55 3.56
CA LEU A 44 11.92 6.63 2.57
C LEU A 44 10.69 6.61 1.66
N VAL A 45 10.27 5.43 1.19
CA VAL A 45 9.03 5.25 0.42
C VAL A 45 7.81 5.67 1.23
N GLU A 46 7.72 5.24 2.48
CA GLU A 46 6.65 5.64 3.38
C GLU A 46 6.56 7.17 3.55
N ALA A 47 7.69 7.86 3.71
CA ALA A 47 7.71 9.31 3.85
C ALA A 47 7.15 10.03 2.61
N VAL A 48 7.31 9.45 1.42
CA VAL A 48 6.67 9.93 0.19
C VAL A 48 5.17 9.61 0.21
N GLN A 49 4.80 8.37 0.53
CA GLN A 49 3.42 7.91 0.51
C GLN A 49 2.53 8.61 1.54
N LEU A 50 3.02 8.88 2.75
CA LEU A 50 2.29 9.64 3.78
C LEU A 50 1.89 11.04 3.31
N LYS A 51 2.67 11.66 2.42
CA LYS A 51 2.33 12.96 1.80
C LYS A 51 1.27 12.80 0.72
N ARG A 52 1.34 11.72 -0.07
CA ARG A 52 0.42 11.43 -1.18
C ARG A 52 -0.94 10.88 -0.71
N LEU A 53 -0.98 10.27 0.46
CA LEU A 53 -2.13 9.58 1.04
C LEU A 53 -2.54 10.20 2.39
N PRO A 54 -2.95 11.48 2.41
CA PRO A 54 -3.30 12.14 3.65
C PRO A 54 -4.45 11.42 4.33
N ASN A 55 -4.36 11.28 5.66
CA ASN A 55 -5.33 10.61 6.54
C ASN A 55 -5.42 9.08 6.40
N LEU A 56 -4.68 8.45 5.49
CA LEU A 56 -4.68 6.99 5.35
C LEU A 56 -3.85 6.31 6.42
N ALA A 57 -2.68 6.88 6.73
CA ALA A 57 -1.82 6.40 7.79
C ALA A 57 -1.05 7.56 8.43
N ARG A 58 -0.48 7.31 9.60
CA ARG A 58 0.38 8.22 10.33
C ARG A 58 1.48 7.44 11.03
N ARG A 59 2.70 7.96 11.01
CA ARG A 59 3.80 7.46 11.84
C ARG A 59 3.98 8.30 13.09
N GLU A 60 4.15 7.62 14.22
CA GLU A 60 4.56 8.21 15.50
C GLU A 60 5.63 7.31 16.13
N GLY A 61 6.91 7.73 16.08
CA GLY A 61 8.03 6.91 16.52
C GLY A 61 8.09 5.59 15.75
N ASN A 62 8.11 4.48 16.48
CA ASN A 62 8.13 3.12 15.94
C ASN A 62 6.74 2.54 15.63
N VAL A 63 5.67 3.35 15.63
CA VAL A 63 4.30 2.89 15.36
C VAL A 63 3.78 3.49 14.06
N LEU A 64 3.31 2.62 13.15
CA LEU A 64 2.43 2.96 12.04
C LEU A 64 0.98 2.80 12.48
N SER A 65 0.23 3.88 12.48
CA SER A 65 -1.22 3.82 12.64
C SER A 65 -1.88 3.92 11.27
N VAL A 66 -2.69 2.93 10.91
CA VAL A 66 -3.37 2.83 9.61
C VAL A 66 -4.87 2.93 9.79
N SER A 67 -5.53 3.82 9.05
CA SER A 67 -6.98 4.04 9.10
C SER A 67 -7.74 2.88 8.45
N LEU A 68 -8.65 2.27 9.21
CA LEU A 68 -9.60 1.26 8.72
C LEU A 68 -10.81 1.92 8.07
N TYR A 69 -11.63 1.11 7.39
CA TYR A 69 -12.88 1.56 6.76
C TYR A 69 -14.06 0.74 7.30
N PRO A 70 -15.22 1.35 7.60
CA PRO A 70 -15.53 2.78 7.49
C PRO A 70 -14.98 3.64 8.64
N ALA A 71 -14.51 3.03 9.74
CA ALA A 71 -13.97 3.76 10.88
C ALA A 71 -12.96 2.91 11.66
N GLY A 72 -12.16 3.58 12.51
CA GLY A 72 -11.15 2.95 13.36
C GLY A 72 -9.75 2.98 12.74
N SER A 73 -8.79 2.39 13.45
CA SER A 73 -7.42 2.26 12.99
C SER A 73 -6.80 0.97 13.52
N THR A 74 -5.71 0.55 12.90
CA THR A 74 -4.89 -0.56 13.38
C THR A 74 -3.42 -0.14 13.40
N ASN A 75 -2.68 -0.66 14.37
CA ASN A 75 -1.28 -0.31 14.58
C ASN A 75 -0.36 -1.43 14.11
N PHE A 76 0.79 -1.00 13.60
CA PHE A 76 1.95 -1.85 13.32
C PHE A 76 3.13 -1.25 14.06
N THR A 77 3.69 -2.00 15.00
CA THR A 77 4.81 -1.56 15.83
C THR A 77 6.07 -2.22 15.35
N ASP A 78 7.09 -1.40 15.05
CA ASP A 78 8.41 -1.90 14.71
C ASP A 78 9.10 -2.46 15.96
N SER A 79 9.93 -3.46 15.75
CA SER A 79 10.76 -4.07 16.78
C SER A 79 12.23 -3.86 16.43
N ASP A 80 12.98 -3.33 17.39
CA ASP A 80 14.43 -3.12 17.28
C ASP A 80 15.24 -4.33 17.81
N ASP A 81 14.63 -5.52 17.81
CA ASP A 81 15.32 -6.75 18.22
C ASP A 81 16.51 -7.04 17.31
N VAL A 82 17.66 -7.37 17.90
CA VAL A 82 18.92 -7.55 17.14
C VAL A 82 18.85 -8.76 16.20
N VAL A 83 17.98 -9.74 16.50
CA VAL A 83 17.88 -11.01 15.77
C VAL A 83 16.62 -11.06 14.92
N ASN A 84 15.50 -10.56 15.44
CA ASN A 84 14.18 -10.63 14.82
C ASN A 84 13.57 -9.23 14.60
N GLY A 85 14.42 -8.21 14.49
CA GLY A 85 14.01 -6.85 14.26
C GLY A 85 13.08 -6.78 13.06
N ARG A 86 11.96 -6.09 13.22
CA ARG A 86 10.88 -6.05 12.24
C ARG A 86 10.44 -4.62 12.01
N SER A 87 10.37 -4.21 10.75
CA SER A 87 9.86 -2.91 10.37
C SER A 87 8.63 -3.05 9.47
N TYR A 88 7.65 -2.18 9.65
CA TYR A 88 6.51 -2.05 8.75
C TYR A 88 6.49 -0.65 8.16
N SER A 89 6.44 -0.53 6.84
CA SER A 89 6.42 0.76 6.14
C SER A 89 5.24 0.84 5.18
N LEU A 90 4.55 1.98 5.13
CA LEU A 90 3.49 2.20 4.13
C LEU A 90 4.10 2.15 2.72
N TRP A 91 3.67 1.18 1.91
CA TRP A 91 4.17 1.00 0.55
C TRP A 91 3.19 1.52 -0.49
N ASP A 92 1.92 1.09 -0.44
CA ASP A 92 0.91 1.54 -1.40
C ASP A 92 -0.52 1.45 -0.86
N TYR A 93 -1.45 2.12 -1.55
CA TYR A 93 -2.88 2.00 -1.35
C TYR A 93 -3.55 1.42 -2.60
N LEU A 94 -4.01 0.17 -2.47
CA LEU A 94 -4.74 -0.56 -3.51
C LEU A 94 -6.22 -0.18 -3.41
N ASP A 95 -6.55 1.01 -3.94
CA ASP A 95 -7.86 1.63 -3.88
C ASP A 95 -9.00 0.75 -4.41
N GLY A 96 -8.76 0.03 -5.51
CA GLY A 96 -9.74 -0.85 -6.15
C GLY A 96 -10.29 -1.94 -5.22
N ILE A 97 -9.48 -2.43 -4.28
CA ILE A 97 -9.86 -3.46 -3.29
C ILE A 97 -9.90 -2.94 -1.85
N ASN A 98 -9.79 -1.62 -1.66
CA ASN A 98 -9.75 -0.97 -0.35
C ASN A 98 -8.73 -1.61 0.61
N ALA A 99 -7.51 -1.86 0.10
CA ALA A 99 -6.44 -2.48 0.85
C ALA A 99 -5.19 -1.61 0.91
N ILE A 100 -4.41 -1.78 1.96
CA ILE A 100 -3.11 -1.12 2.12
C ILE A 100 -2.04 -2.19 2.02
N LEU A 101 -1.02 -1.88 1.24
CA LEU A 101 0.16 -2.71 1.14
C LEU A 101 1.25 -2.11 2.03
N LEU A 102 1.76 -2.93 2.94
CA LEU A 102 2.90 -2.59 3.77
C LEU A 102 4.12 -3.37 3.29
N TYR A 103 5.26 -2.69 3.24
CA TYR A 103 6.57 -3.30 3.07
C TYR A 103 7.08 -3.70 4.44
N THR A 104 7.39 -4.99 4.61
CA THR A 104 7.77 -5.56 5.89
C THR A 104 9.19 -6.11 5.79
N THR A 105 10.08 -5.67 6.68
CA THR A 105 11.40 -6.31 6.82
C THR A 105 11.46 -7.07 8.13
N ALA A 106 12.12 -8.22 8.14
CA ALA A 106 12.36 -9.03 9.33
C ALA A 106 13.74 -9.69 9.23
N GLY A 107 14.73 -9.16 9.96
CA GLY A 107 16.14 -9.49 9.72
C GLY A 107 16.53 -9.21 8.27
N ASP A 108 17.07 -10.21 7.57
CA ASP A 108 17.45 -10.10 6.16
C ASP A 108 16.28 -10.33 5.18
N ASN A 109 15.11 -10.75 5.68
CA ASN A 109 13.96 -11.05 4.84
C ASN A 109 13.12 -9.80 4.58
N THR A 110 12.63 -9.69 3.35
CA THR A 110 11.67 -8.69 2.93
C THR A 110 10.42 -9.40 2.43
N THR A 111 9.27 -9.02 2.99
CA THR A 111 7.95 -9.51 2.60
C THR A 111 6.99 -8.33 2.49
N PHE A 112 5.75 -8.61 2.08
CA PHE A 112 4.69 -7.60 2.05
C PHE A 112 3.55 -8.03 2.95
N THR A 113 2.84 -7.07 3.51
CA THR A 113 1.62 -7.32 4.28
C THR A 113 0.46 -6.56 3.67
N LEU A 114 -0.51 -7.30 3.14
CA LEU A 114 -1.76 -6.75 2.65
C LEU A 114 -2.75 -6.63 3.81
N LEU A 115 -3.14 -5.40 4.13
CA LEU A 115 -4.19 -5.07 5.07
C LEU A 115 -5.49 -4.76 4.34
N GLN A 116 -6.50 -5.63 4.48
CA GLN A 116 -7.86 -5.33 4.05
C GLN A 116 -8.51 -4.37 5.06
N ARG A 117 -8.78 -3.12 4.66
CA ARG A 117 -9.21 -2.06 5.58
C ARG A 117 -10.62 -2.28 6.14
N ALA A 118 -11.47 -2.97 5.40
CA ALA A 118 -12.86 -3.25 5.80
C ALA A 118 -12.97 -4.33 6.88
N THR A 119 -12.05 -5.29 6.88
CA THR A 119 -12.12 -6.48 7.74
C THR A 119 -11.00 -6.50 8.78
N ASN A 120 -10.02 -5.60 8.67
CA ASN A 120 -8.76 -5.63 9.42
C ASN A 120 -8.01 -6.97 9.25
N ARG A 121 -8.26 -7.67 8.13
CA ARG A 121 -7.55 -8.91 7.81
C ARG A 121 -6.16 -8.57 7.28
N ARG A 122 -5.15 -9.24 7.83
CA ARG A 122 -3.75 -9.13 7.41
C ARG A 122 -3.34 -10.40 6.69
N ILE A 123 -2.69 -10.26 5.55
CA ILE A 123 -2.21 -11.36 4.73
C ILE A 123 -0.74 -11.07 4.43
N GLU A 124 0.14 -12.00 4.78
CA GLU A 124 1.54 -11.91 4.41
C GLU A 124 1.73 -12.43 2.99
N LEU A 125 2.49 -11.69 2.21
CA LEU A 125 2.76 -11.92 0.80
C LEU A 125 4.27 -12.08 0.63
N PRO A 126 4.76 -13.12 -0.06
CA PRO A 126 6.18 -13.38 -0.17
C PRO A 126 6.91 -12.35 -1.05
N THR A 127 6.20 -11.72 -1.99
CA THR A 127 6.73 -10.72 -2.92
C THR A 127 5.75 -9.57 -3.11
N GLU A 128 6.20 -8.51 -3.78
CA GLU A 128 5.35 -7.38 -4.15
C GLU A 128 4.22 -7.88 -5.07
N PRO A 129 2.94 -7.61 -4.75
CA PRO A 129 1.83 -8.03 -5.57
C PRO A 129 1.74 -7.21 -6.85
N GLN A 130 1.53 -7.89 -7.98
CA GLN A 130 1.19 -7.27 -9.24
C GLN A 130 -0.34 -7.14 -9.34
N LEU A 131 -0.82 -5.91 -9.54
CA LEU A 131 -2.23 -5.65 -9.75
C LEU A 131 -2.66 -6.01 -11.17
N ALA A 132 -3.79 -6.68 -11.29
CA ALA A 132 -4.45 -6.86 -12.58
C ALA A 132 -4.90 -5.50 -13.15
N PRO A 133 -5.09 -5.38 -14.48
CA PRO A 133 -5.55 -4.13 -15.09
C PRO A 133 -6.90 -3.60 -14.55
N ASP A 134 -7.74 -4.49 -14.02
CA ASP A 134 -9.00 -4.14 -13.36
C ASP A 134 -8.84 -3.56 -11.95
N ARG A 135 -7.64 -3.66 -11.37
CA ARG A 135 -7.30 -3.27 -9.99
C ARG A 135 -8.16 -3.96 -8.92
N GLN A 136 -8.84 -5.06 -9.28
CA GLN A 136 -9.69 -5.86 -8.38
C GLN A 136 -9.00 -7.15 -7.94
N HIS A 137 -8.00 -7.61 -8.69
CA HIS A 137 -7.26 -8.82 -8.41
C HIS A 137 -5.77 -8.53 -8.29
N LEU A 138 -5.07 -9.35 -7.54
CA LEU A 138 -3.62 -9.28 -7.44
C LEU A 138 -2.97 -10.66 -7.50
N VAL A 139 -1.72 -10.69 -7.97
CA VAL A 139 -0.91 -11.89 -8.06
C VAL A 139 0.42 -11.66 -7.34
N THR A 140 0.81 -12.62 -6.52
CA THR A 140 2.18 -12.73 -6.01
C THR A 140 2.84 -13.96 -6.62
N ALA A 141 4.09 -13.83 -7.05
CA ALA A 141 4.86 -14.92 -7.63
C ALA A 141 6.26 -14.89 -7.04
N ASP A 142 6.55 -15.89 -6.22
CA ASP A 142 7.84 -16.08 -5.56
C ASP A 142 8.44 -17.42 -6.00
N VAL A 143 8.99 -17.43 -7.22
CA VAL A 143 9.52 -18.64 -7.88
C VAL A 143 10.97 -18.40 -8.26
N CYS A 144 11.88 -19.25 -7.76
CA CYS A 144 13.32 -19.09 -7.89
C CYS A 144 14.07 -20.40 -7.59
N GLU A 145 15.37 -20.47 -7.92
CA GLU A 145 16.18 -21.69 -7.70
C GLU A 145 16.50 -21.95 -6.22
N THR A 146 16.72 -20.89 -5.43
CA THR A 146 17.03 -20.99 -3.98
C THR A 146 16.48 -19.80 -3.21
N ARG A 147 15.98 -20.04 -1.98
CA ARG A 147 15.51 -19.01 -1.01
C ARG A 147 14.20 -18.29 -1.37
N CYS A 148 13.26 -18.98 -2.00
CA CYS A 148 11.87 -18.55 -2.20
C CYS A 148 10.91 -19.64 -1.73
N SER A 149 9.64 -19.26 -1.58
CA SER A 149 8.52 -20.13 -1.25
C SER A 149 8.06 -21.04 -2.39
N ASN A 150 8.48 -20.77 -3.64
CA ASN A 150 8.00 -21.46 -4.85
C ASN A 150 6.46 -21.43 -4.96
N GLU A 151 5.88 -20.28 -4.67
CA GLU A 151 4.43 -20.06 -4.62
C GLU A 151 3.99 -19.03 -5.66
N ILE A 152 2.86 -19.31 -6.31
CA ILE A 152 2.08 -18.33 -7.07
C ILE A 152 0.69 -18.28 -6.44
N ALA A 153 0.29 -17.12 -5.94
CA ALA A 153 -1.01 -16.91 -5.33
C ALA A 153 -1.78 -15.81 -6.05
N VAL A 154 -3.08 -16.06 -6.27
CA VAL A 154 -4.03 -15.14 -6.89
C VAL A 154 -5.10 -14.81 -5.84
N TRP A 155 -5.37 -13.53 -5.65
CA TRP A 155 -6.27 -13.02 -4.61
C TRP A 155 -7.38 -12.17 -5.20
#